data_AF-A0A5C2SFP7-F1
#
_entry.id   AF-A0A5C2SFP7-F1
#
_cell.length_a   1.000
_cell.length_b   1.000
_cell.length_c   1.000
_cell.angle_alpha   90.00
_cell.angle_beta   90.00
_cell.angle_gamma   90.00
#
_symmetry.space_group_name_H-M   'P 1'
#
loop_
_entity.id
_entity.type
_entity.pdbx_description
1 polymer ?
#
loop_
_entity_poly.entity_id
_entity_poly.type
_entity_poly.pdbx_seq_one_letter_code
_entity_poly.pdbx_strand_id
1 'polypeptide(L)'
;MDFDVVVLGTGLSESVAAAALSKAGYKVAHVDTNQYYGGDEASLTVEELAEWADARASDDPSSDYLANQRARYTSITRSQTIPPQSRQYSVSLAPSIVPSIGPHIDSLIASGVSRYGQFKLLEKVAVYDRPGYVQSVPGSKEDVFKSKALSLLDKRRLMRFLMFAAGDFEGKKELEGKEQTPFVQYLQDVFSLKDQATSAIAYALAFCTSAEEPTLPAMQRIRQYLRSAGRYGASPFLVGHYGGLGETAQGFCRTSAVKGGTYILGRRVVSVESSPDDSTKDEKSTSTSHSYSVKLIDFDERLTAKVLVSSPDYVPTSLGGNTSTSKQSAYAVARCVAIIDKPLVFTPSEVPEDTPSTDTDGPTDGPEDEPSEKPEPPSYDVDTALLVFPPGCLQNGSTTTAVHALVTGEGSMSAPRGRYIVNISLSLSESTLSSSAEELLRPYLEAALSLTAPPSSSSVTSPATSLFSLFYIHHTPAAVSSAPPSSSSSVIVTPPSRPHLPTIADEATEHAEAMFWTAVKQLKAAGVQRTVPKEEAEEGDASVEKAGTEDTSPDIDSFWPPLDAVEDETSDEW
;
A
#
# COMPACT_ATOMS: atom_id res chain seq x y z
N MET A 1 -7.62 17.19 -28.92
CA MET A 1 -8.05 15.78 -28.87
C MET A 1 -9.16 15.70 -27.85
N ASP A 2 -10.29 15.13 -28.24
CA ASP A 2 -11.48 15.13 -27.39
C ASP A 2 -11.65 13.79 -26.70
N PHE A 3 -11.88 13.81 -25.39
CA PHE A 3 -12.06 12.67 -24.52
C PHE A 3 -13.33 12.83 -23.68
N ASP A 4 -13.83 11.72 -23.14
CA ASP A 4 -14.90 11.78 -22.14
C ASP A 4 -14.31 12.18 -20.79
N VAL A 5 -13.18 11.55 -20.45
CA VAL A 5 -12.45 11.75 -19.19
C VAL A 5 -10.97 11.99 -19.46
N VAL A 6 -10.41 13.01 -18.82
CA VAL A 6 -8.96 13.13 -18.63
C VAL A 6 -8.64 12.75 -17.18
N VAL A 7 -7.64 11.91 -16.99
CA VAL A 7 -7.09 11.48 -15.70
C VAL A 7 -5.66 12.02 -15.58
N LEU A 8 -5.37 12.78 -14.53
CA LEU A 8 -4.05 13.35 -14.25
C LEU A 8 -3.38 12.61 -13.07
N GLY A 9 -2.19 12.07 -13.31
CA GLY A 9 -1.46 11.23 -12.37
C GLY A 9 -1.78 9.75 -12.56
N THR A 10 -0.76 8.91 -12.48
CA THR A 10 -0.85 7.45 -12.64
C THR A 10 -0.64 6.71 -11.31
N GLY A 11 -1.04 7.33 -10.20
CA GLY A 11 -1.11 6.67 -8.90
C GLY A 11 -2.08 5.49 -8.93
N LEU A 12 -2.06 4.68 -7.86
CA LEU A 12 -2.86 3.45 -7.84
C LEU A 12 -4.36 3.74 -8.00
N SER A 13 -4.88 4.74 -7.27
CA SER A 13 -6.30 5.09 -7.31
C SER A 13 -6.73 5.58 -8.69
N GLU A 14 -5.93 6.46 -9.30
CA GLU A 14 -6.19 7.00 -10.64
C GLU A 14 -6.14 5.90 -11.70
N SER A 15 -5.20 4.96 -11.57
CA SER A 15 -5.03 3.87 -12.52
C SER A 15 -6.16 2.86 -12.47
N VAL A 16 -6.63 2.49 -11.27
CA VAL A 16 -7.80 1.63 -11.07
C VAL A 16 -9.05 2.31 -11.66
N ALA A 17 -9.27 3.60 -11.36
CA ALA A 17 -10.41 4.35 -11.87
C ALA A 17 -10.37 4.49 -13.40
N ALA A 18 -9.20 4.79 -13.98
CA ALA A 18 -9.01 4.86 -15.43
C ALA A 18 -9.31 3.52 -16.11
N ALA A 19 -8.87 2.40 -15.52
CA ALA A 19 -9.15 1.07 -16.03
C ALA A 19 -10.65 0.75 -16.02
N ALA A 20 -11.34 1.07 -14.92
CA ALA A 20 -12.79 0.88 -14.81
C ALA A 20 -13.57 1.76 -15.80
N LEU A 21 -13.17 3.04 -15.97
CA LEU A 21 -13.79 3.96 -16.93
C LEU A 21 -13.61 3.50 -18.39
N SER A 22 -12.40 3.08 -18.77
CA SER A 22 -12.13 2.53 -20.10
C SER A 22 -12.90 1.22 -20.32
N LYS A 23 -12.94 0.32 -19.32
CA LYS A 23 -13.74 -0.92 -19.39
C LYS A 23 -15.23 -0.64 -19.54
N ALA A 24 -15.74 0.43 -18.92
CA ALA A 24 -17.12 0.88 -19.06
C ALA A 24 -17.45 1.54 -20.43
N GLY A 25 -16.47 1.65 -21.33
CA GLY A 25 -16.67 2.13 -22.70
C GLY A 25 -16.51 3.65 -22.86
N TYR A 26 -15.88 4.34 -21.93
CA TYR A 26 -15.56 5.77 -22.03
C TYR A 26 -14.20 6.00 -22.67
N LYS A 27 -14.05 7.08 -23.43
CA LYS A 27 -12.78 7.50 -24.02
C LYS A 27 -11.93 8.23 -22.99
N VAL A 28 -10.88 7.57 -22.49
CA VAL A 28 -10.01 8.07 -21.42
C VAL A 28 -8.65 8.53 -21.95
N ALA A 29 -8.21 9.72 -21.55
CA ALA A 29 -6.81 10.14 -21.63
C ALA A 29 -6.20 10.09 -20.24
N HIS A 30 -5.05 9.44 -20.07
CA HIS A 30 -4.36 9.28 -18.81
C HIS A 30 -2.94 9.86 -18.91
N VAL A 31 -2.69 10.92 -18.14
CA VAL A 31 -1.50 11.78 -18.29
C VAL A 31 -0.68 11.78 -17.01
N ASP A 32 0.63 11.71 -17.13
CA ASP A 32 1.57 11.91 -16.02
C ASP A 32 2.76 12.80 -16.45
N THR A 33 3.16 13.70 -15.54
CA THR A 33 4.37 14.52 -15.67
C THR A 33 5.62 13.66 -15.52
N ASN A 34 5.57 12.60 -14.71
CA ASN A 34 6.68 11.69 -14.50
C ASN A 34 6.92 10.81 -15.75
N GLN A 35 8.16 10.36 -15.94
CA GLN A 35 8.52 9.43 -17.01
C GLN A 35 8.20 7.96 -16.67
N TYR A 36 7.76 7.72 -15.44
CA TYR A 36 7.36 6.43 -14.90
C TYR A 36 5.89 6.46 -14.48
N TYR A 37 5.31 5.27 -14.33
CA TYR A 37 3.98 5.08 -13.79
C TYR A 37 3.99 5.00 -12.25
N GLY A 38 2.83 5.16 -11.64
CA GLY A 38 2.62 4.87 -10.22
C GLY A 38 2.62 6.11 -9.33
N GLY A 39 2.98 7.29 -9.83
CA GLY A 39 2.98 8.52 -9.04
C GLY A 39 3.76 8.36 -7.72
N ASP A 40 3.07 8.54 -6.59
CA ASP A 40 3.62 8.38 -5.25
C ASP A 40 3.76 6.91 -4.80
N GLU A 41 3.16 5.96 -5.53
CA GLU A 41 3.30 4.52 -5.35
C GLU A 41 4.33 3.88 -6.29
N ALA A 42 5.07 4.67 -7.07
CA ALA A 42 6.00 4.17 -8.08
C ALA A 42 7.07 3.23 -7.51
N SER A 43 7.52 2.31 -8.36
CA SER A 43 8.69 1.47 -8.14
C SER A 43 9.83 1.98 -9.00
N LEU A 44 10.93 2.39 -8.35
CA LEU A 44 12.05 3.09 -8.99
C LEU A 44 13.33 2.29 -8.89
N THR A 45 14.20 2.41 -9.89
CA THR A 45 15.61 2.05 -9.74
C THR A 45 16.29 2.98 -8.72
N VAL A 46 17.50 2.63 -8.25
CA VAL A 46 18.21 3.48 -7.28
C VAL A 46 18.65 4.81 -7.90
N GLU A 47 18.99 4.83 -9.19
CA GLU A 47 19.24 6.08 -9.92
C GLU A 47 17.99 6.96 -9.97
N GLU A 48 16.86 6.41 -10.40
CA GLU A 48 15.60 7.15 -10.47
C GLU A 48 15.15 7.65 -9.08
N LEU A 49 15.39 6.87 -8.02
CA LEU A 49 15.14 7.30 -6.65
C LEU A 49 16.04 8.46 -6.21
N ALA A 50 17.32 8.45 -6.61
CA ALA A 50 18.23 9.55 -6.33
C ALA A 50 17.81 10.83 -7.08
N GLU A 51 17.44 10.71 -8.36
CA GLU A 51 16.91 11.81 -9.17
C GLU A 51 15.58 12.34 -8.59
N TRP A 52 14.70 11.45 -8.15
CA TRP A 52 13.45 11.78 -7.47
C TRP A 52 13.69 12.62 -6.22
N ALA A 53 14.70 12.25 -5.41
CA ALA A 53 15.06 12.94 -4.18
C ALA A 53 15.67 14.32 -4.48
N ASP A 54 16.61 14.39 -5.42
CA ASP A 54 17.30 15.63 -5.78
C ASP A 54 16.34 16.67 -6.36
N ALA A 55 15.40 16.24 -7.22
CA ALA A 55 14.39 17.13 -7.80
C ALA A 55 13.50 17.79 -6.73
N ARG A 56 13.22 17.06 -5.64
CA ARG A 56 12.40 17.52 -4.50
C ARG A 56 13.20 18.28 -3.44
N ALA A 57 14.52 18.13 -3.42
CA ALA A 57 15.42 18.90 -2.55
C ALA A 57 15.88 20.23 -3.17
N SER A 58 15.75 20.40 -4.49
CA SER A 58 16.15 21.63 -5.21
C SER A 58 15.21 22.82 -4.94
N ASP A 59 15.77 24.04 -4.97
CA ASP A 59 15.05 25.33 -4.87
C ASP A 59 14.66 25.93 -6.25
N ASP A 60 14.91 25.23 -7.36
CA ASP A 60 14.72 25.79 -8.71
C ASP A 60 13.25 26.14 -9.02
N PRO A 61 12.96 27.20 -9.79
CA PRO A 61 11.60 27.56 -10.16
C PRO A 61 10.94 26.40 -10.90
N SER A 62 9.91 25.82 -10.29
CA SER A 62 9.33 24.55 -10.72
C SER A 62 7.92 24.71 -11.28
N SER A 63 7.42 23.63 -11.88
CA SER A 63 6.01 23.48 -12.19
C SER A 63 5.15 23.45 -10.92
N ASP A 64 3.85 23.72 -11.06
CA ASP A 64 2.88 23.57 -9.98
C ASP A 64 2.93 22.16 -9.37
N TYR A 65 3.05 21.14 -10.23
CA TYR A 65 3.23 19.74 -9.81
C TYR A 65 4.45 19.55 -8.89
N LEU A 66 5.64 20.04 -9.30
CA LEU A 66 6.84 19.89 -8.48
C LEU A 66 6.76 20.74 -7.21
N ALA A 67 6.12 21.91 -7.26
CA ALA A 67 5.93 22.77 -6.10
C ALA A 67 5.06 22.06 -5.04
N ASN A 68 3.97 21.41 -5.47
CA ASN A 68 3.12 20.59 -4.61
C ASN A 68 3.90 19.39 -4.03
N GLN A 69 4.65 18.69 -4.87
CA GLN A 69 5.49 17.57 -4.44
C GLN A 69 6.58 18.00 -3.44
N ARG A 70 7.23 19.16 -3.62
CA ARG A 70 8.21 19.70 -2.66
C ARG A 70 7.58 20.14 -1.33
N ALA A 71 6.34 20.62 -1.36
CA ALA A 71 5.59 20.90 -0.13
C ALA A 71 5.25 19.60 0.63
N ARG A 72 5.04 18.50 -0.10
CA ARG A 72 4.70 17.19 0.47
C ARG A 72 5.91 16.35 0.88
N TYR A 73 7.05 16.49 0.20
CA TYR A 73 8.26 15.73 0.50
C TYR A 73 9.35 16.68 0.98
N THR A 74 9.63 16.63 2.27
CA THR A 74 10.53 17.57 2.96
C THR A 74 11.62 16.82 3.73
N SER A 75 12.59 17.54 4.29
CA SER A 75 13.69 16.94 5.07
C SER A 75 14.42 15.81 4.32
N ILE A 76 14.66 16.01 3.03
CA ILE A 76 15.26 15.00 2.15
C ILE A 76 16.78 14.99 2.33
N THR A 77 17.32 13.85 2.75
CA THR A 77 18.77 13.58 2.76
C THR A 77 19.05 12.21 2.17
N ARG A 78 20.07 12.09 1.31
CA ARG A 78 20.49 10.80 0.77
C ARG A 78 22.00 10.60 0.78
N SER A 79 22.41 9.34 0.67
CA SER A 79 23.77 8.96 0.34
C SER A 79 24.18 9.49 -1.03
N GLN A 80 25.43 9.93 -1.16
CA GLN A 80 25.97 10.46 -2.43
C GLN A 80 26.22 9.34 -3.45
N THR A 81 26.70 8.18 -2.97
CA THR A 81 27.05 7.04 -3.80
C THR A 81 25.83 6.23 -4.17
N ILE A 82 25.68 5.92 -5.46
CA ILE A 82 24.66 5.01 -5.97
C ILE A 82 25.28 3.60 -6.08
N PRO A 83 24.64 2.55 -5.53
CA PRO A 83 25.12 1.18 -5.67
C PRO A 83 25.18 0.76 -7.15
N PRO A 84 26.14 -0.11 -7.54
CA PRO A 84 26.20 -0.62 -8.90
C PRO A 84 24.95 -1.45 -9.23
N GLN A 85 24.68 -1.61 -10.54
CA GLN A 85 23.56 -2.43 -11.05
C GLN A 85 22.19 -1.96 -10.55
N SER A 86 22.01 -0.66 -10.34
CA SER A 86 20.78 -0.09 -9.79
C SER A 86 19.48 -0.47 -10.53
N ARG A 87 19.55 -0.78 -11.84
CA ARG A 87 18.43 -1.36 -12.61
C ARG A 87 17.90 -2.70 -12.09
N GLN A 88 18.67 -3.41 -11.27
CA GLN A 88 18.25 -4.66 -10.63
C GLN A 88 17.48 -4.43 -9.32
N TYR A 89 17.34 -3.18 -8.90
CA TYR A 89 16.54 -2.82 -7.74
C TYR A 89 15.22 -2.23 -8.21
N SER A 90 14.17 -2.55 -7.47
CA SER A 90 12.82 -2.02 -7.64
C SER A 90 12.36 -1.48 -6.30
N VAL A 91 12.69 -0.22 -6.06
CA VAL A 91 12.53 0.49 -4.81
C VAL A 91 11.18 1.21 -4.77
N SER A 92 10.30 0.73 -3.91
CA SER A 92 8.95 1.30 -3.78
C SER A 92 8.96 2.62 -3.01
N LEU A 93 8.27 3.64 -3.54
CA LEU A 93 7.98 4.88 -2.82
C LEU A 93 6.85 4.71 -1.78
N ALA A 94 5.96 3.74 -2.00
CA ALA A 94 4.92 3.32 -1.07
C ALA A 94 5.08 1.84 -0.65
N PRO A 95 6.12 1.51 0.14
CA PRO A 95 6.28 0.18 0.71
C PRO A 95 4.99 -0.25 1.41
N SER A 96 4.52 -1.46 1.10
CA SER A 96 3.24 -1.98 1.58
C SER A 96 3.27 -3.50 1.70
N ILE A 97 2.33 -4.01 2.48
CA ILE A 97 1.98 -5.42 2.53
C ILE A 97 0.48 -5.51 2.25
N VAL A 98 0.04 -6.47 1.45
CA VAL A 98 -1.35 -6.54 1.00
C VAL A 98 -2.04 -7.71 1.70
N PRO A 99 -3.12 -7.48 2.48
CA PRO A 99 -3.93 -8.56 3.02
C PRO A 99 -4.42 -9.48 1.91
N SER A 100 -4.38 -10.80 2.14
CA SER A 100 -4.82 -11.77 1.13
C SER A 100 -6.31 -11.65 0.80
N ILE A 101 -7.11 -11.08 1.71
CA ILE A 101 -8.51 -10.75 1.49
C ILE A 101 -8.71 -9.25 1.71
N GLY A 102 -9.22 -8.58 0.68
CA GLY A 102 -9.50 -7.16 0.69
C GLY A 102 -9.92 -6.66 -0.69
N PRO A 103 -10.53 -5.46 -0.77
CA PRO A 103 -10.96 -4.83 -2.01
C PRO A 103 -9.90 -4.83 -3.11
N HIS A 104 -8.63 -4.65 -2.74
CA HIS A 104 -7.54 -4.60 -3.70
C HIS A 104 -7.29 -5.95 -4.39
N ILE A 105 -7.16 -7.04 -3.63
CA ILE A 105 -6.97 -8.38 -4.18
C ILE A 105 -8.16 -8.81 -5.03
N ASP A 106 -9.37 -8.51 -4.56
CA ASP A 106 -10.58 -8.86 -5.28
C ASP A 106 -10.66 -8.08 -6.61
N SER A 107 -10.28 -6.80 -6.62
CA SER A 107 -10.18 -5.98 -7.83
C SER A 107 -9.09 -6.46 -8.79
N LEU A 108 -7.93 -6.91 -8.29
CA LEU A 108 -6.87 -7.50 -9.11
C LEU A 108 -7.35 -8.73 -9.86
N ILE A 109 -8.11 -9.60 -9.18
CA ILE A 109 -8.66 -10.82 -9.77
C ILE A 109 -9.74 -10.48 -10.78
N ALA A 110 -10.73 -9.65 -10.41
CA ALA A 110 -11.87 -9.33 -11.25
C ALA A 110 -11.53 -8.48 -12.49
N SER A 111 -10.48 -7.65 -12.41
CA SER A 111 -9.97 -6.89 -13.56
C SER A 111 -9.08 -7.72 -14.50
N GLY A 112 -8.57 -8.87 -14.04
CA GLY A 112 -7.55 -9.65 -14.73
C GLY A 112 -6.12 -9.12 -14.58
N VAL A 113 -5.91 -8.03 -13.82
CA VAL A 113 -4.58 -7.46 -13.54
C VAL A 113 -3.69 -8.43 -12.76
N SER A 114 -4.28 -9.36 -12.01
CA SER A 114 -3.56 -10.45 -11.34
C SER A 114 -2.71 -11.32 -12.28
N ARG A 115 -2.94 -11.24 -13.60
CA ARG A 115 -2.12 -11.93 -14.62
C ARG A 115 -0.81 -11.19 -14.97
N TYR A 116 -0.70 -9.92 -14.59
CA TYR A 116 0.44 -9.05 -14.92
C TYR A 116 1.41 -8.88 -13.76
N GLY A 117 0.93 -9.02 -12.52
CA GLY A 117 1.74 -8.95 -11.31
C GLY A 117 1.92 -10.33 -10.68
N GLN A 118 3.01 -10.48 -9.92
CA GLN A 118 3.24 -11.64 -9.07
C GLN A 118 3.39 -11.19 -7.62
N PHE A 119 3.02 -12.07 -6.70
CA PHE A 119 3.09 -11.85 -5.27
C PHE A 119 3.75 -13.05 -4.60
N LYS A 120 4.44 -12.80 -3.48
CA LYS A 120 4.85 -13.83 -2.54
C LYS A 120 4.23 -13.58 -1.17
N LEU A 121 4.20 -14.60 -0.33
CA LEU A 121 3.81 -14.44 1.07
C LEU A 121 4.91 -13.69 1.84
N LEU A 122 4.50 -12.79 2.73
CA LEU A 122 5.40 -12.21 3.73
C LEU A 122 5.88 -13.32 4.67
N GLU A 123 7.18 -13.54 4.79
CA GLU A 123 7.72 -14.69 5.52
C GLU A 123 7.55 -14.55 7.04
N LYS A 124 7.80 -13.35 7.57
CA LYS A 124 7.82 -13.16 9.04
C LYS A 124 7.40 -11.76 9.46
N VAL A 125 6.68 -11.72 10.58
CA VAL A 125 6.48 -10.49 11.37
C VAL A 125 7.14 -10.72 12.72
N ALA A 126 7.96 -9.76 13.16
CA ALA A 126 8.65 -9.84 14.43
C ALA A 126 8.69 -8.49 15.14
N VAL A 127 8.79 -8.53 16.46
CA VAL A 127 8.95 -7.35 17.31
C VAL A 127 10.41 -7.25 17.72
N TYR A 128 11.02 -6.09 17.55
CA TYR A 128 12.39 -5.84 18.01
C TYR A 128 12.49 -5.99 19.52
N ASP A 129 13.54 -6.67 20.00
CA ASP A 129 13.79 -6.88 21.42
C ASP A 129 15.07 -6.17 21.86
N ARG A 130 16.20 -6.61 21.32
CA ARG A 130 17.55 -6.11 21.63
C ARG A 130 18.48 -6.44 20.47
N PRO A 131 19.70 -5.89 20.41
CA PRO A 131 20.63 -6.17 19.32
C PRO A 131 20.80 -7.68 19.07
N GLY A 132 20.60 -8.11 17.82
CA GLY A 132 20.68 -9.52 17.40
C GLY A 132 19.45 -10.39 17.71
N TYR A 133 18.43 -9.89 18.42
CA TYR A 133 17.27 -10.68 18.84
C TYR A 133 15.92 -10.01 18.52
N VAL A 134 14.93 -10.84 18.21
CA VAL A 134 13.55 -10.43 17.99
C VAL A 134 12.58 -11.36 18.73
N GLN A 135 11.43 -10.83 19.09
CA GLN A 135 10.30 -11.61 19.57
C GLN A 135 9.46 -12.05 18.36
N SER A 136 9.24 -13.35 18.24
CA SER A 136 8.41 -13.89 17.16
C SER A 136 6.93 -13.66 17.44
N VAL A 137 6.19 -13.20 16.43
CA VAL A 137 4.74 -13.02 16.51
C VAL A 137 4.07 -14.31 16.02
N PRO A 138 3.25 -15.00 16.84
CA PRO A 138 2.60 -16.23 16.39
C PRO A 138 1.65 -15.97 15.21
N GLY A 139 1.87 -16.64 14.08
CA GLY A 139 1.05 -16.52 12.87
C GLY A 139 -0.13 -17.48 12.83
N SER A 140 -0.10 -18.55 13.62
CA SER A 140 -1.13 -19.59 13.66
C SER A 140 -1.44 -20.06 15.08
N LYS A 141 -2.56 -20.79 15.21
CA LYS A 141 -2.89 -21.50 16.46
C LYS A 141 -1.75 -22.44 16.87
N GLU A 142 -1.16 -23.15 15.91
CA GLU A 142 -0.04 -24.05 16.17
C GLU A 142 1.19 -23.32 16.71
N ASP A 143 1.52 -22.14 16.19
CA ASP A 143 2.65 -21.34 16.66
C ASP A 143 2.46 -20.90 18.11
N VAL A 144 1.23 -20.52 18.48
CA VAL A 144 0.88 -20.20 19.87
C VAL A 144 1.08 -21.43 20.77
N PHE A 145 0.70 -22.62 20.31
CA PHE A 145 0.90 -23.86 21.07
C PHE A 145 2.39 -24.26 21.17
N LYS A 146 3.18 -24.06 20.11
CA LYS A 146 4.61 -24.43 20.04
C LYS A 146 5.54 -23.45 20.77
N SER A 147 5.14 -22.18 20.95
CA SER A 147 5.96 -21.15 21.62
C SER A 147 6.39 -21.57 23.03
N LYS A 148 7.68 -21.44 23.37
CA LYS A 148 8.18 -21.73 24.72
C LYS A 148 8.25 -20.49 25.61
N ALA A 149 8.21 -19.26 25.06
CA ALA A 149 8.10 -18.03 25.85
C ALA A 149 6.78 -17.89 26.59
N LEU A 150 5.68 -18.44 26.04
CA LEU A 150 4.36 -18.26 26.63
C LEU A 150 4.04 -19.34 27.66
N SER A 151 3.67 -18.93 28.87
CA SER A 151 3.13 -19.85 29.88
C SER A 151 1.79 -20.46 29.42
N LEU A 152 1.40 -21.62 29.96
CA LEU A 152 0.11 -22.26 29.61
C LEU A 152 -1.09 -21.32 29.84
N LEU A 153 -1.04 -20.51 30.90
CA LEU A 153 -2.08 -19.54 31.21
C LEU A 153 -2.12 -18.43 30.16
N ASP A 154 -0.95 -17.93 29.76
CA ASP A 154 -0.83 -16.87 28.74
C ASP A 154 -1.30 -17.38 27.37
N LYS A 155 -0.94 -18.61 26.99
CA LYS A 155 -1.45 -19.29 25.79
C LYS A 155 -2.97 -19.37 25.79
N ARG A 156 -3.59 -19.75 26.92
CA ARG A 156 -5.05 -19.84 27.04
C ARG A 156 -5.72 -18.48 26.88
N ARG A 157 -5.16 -17.42 27.47
CA ARG A 157 -5.68 -16.04 27.35
C ARG A 157 -5.57 -15.53 25.91
N LEU A 158 -4.41 -15.73 25.28
CA LEU A 158 -4.16 -15.38 23.88
C LEU A 158 -5.14 -16.10 22.95
N MET A 159 -5.31 -17.41 23.11
CA MET A 159 -6.25 -18.19 22.30
C MET A 159 -7.70 -17.74 22.49
N ARG A 160 -8.12 -17.39 23.71
CA ARG A 160 -9.45 -16.82 23.97
C ARG A 160 -9.65 -15.52 23.19
N PHE A 161 -8.66 -14.63 23.20
CA PHE A 161 -8.70 -13.39 22.45
C PHE A 161 -8.76 -13.63 20.93
N LEU A 162 -7.86 -14.45 20.38
CA LEU A 162 -7.81 -14.71 18.93
C LEU A 162 -9.10 -15.35 18.42
N MET A 163 -9.70 -16.28 19.17
CA MET A 163 -11.01 -16.85 18.82
C MET A 163 -12.14 -15.82 18.86
N PHE A 164 -12.10 -14.88 19.82
CA PHE A 164 -13.05 -13.78 19.88
C PHE A 164 -12.89 -12.84 18.68
N ALA A 165 -11.65 -12.45 18.36
CA ALA A 165 -11.34 -11.53 17.27
C ALA A 165 -11.62 -12.10 15.87
N ALA A 166 -11.47 -13.41 15.67
CA ALA A 166 -11.81 -14.06 14.40
C ALA A 166 -13.32 -14.17 14.14
N GLY A 167 -14.13 -14.18 15.21
CA GLY A 167 -15.59 -14.32 15.14
C GLY A 167 -16.33 -13.00 15.00
N ASP A 168 -17.65 -13.07 15.12
CA ASP A 168 -18.52 -11.88 15.14
C ASP A 168 -18.53 -11.31 16.55
N PHE A 169 -17.73 -10.26 16.78
CA PHE A 169 -17.54 -9.65 18.10
C PHE A 169 -18.54 -8.53 18.38
N GLU A 170 -19.20 -8.01 17.36
CA GLU A 170 -20.19 -6.95 17.45
C GLU A 170 -21.37 -7.40 18.32
N GLY A 171 -21.78 -6.57 19.29
CA GLY A 171 -22.86 -6.87 20.23
C GLY A 171 -22.50 -7.90 21.33
N LYS A 172 -21.25 -8.35 21.43
CA LYS A 172 -20.79 -9.18 22.55
C LYS A 172 -20.37 -8.32 23.74
N LYS A 173 -20.65 -8.81 24.95
CA LYS A 173 -20.36 -8.14 26.24
C LYS A 173 -18.88 -7.79 26.42
N GLU A 174 -17.99 -8.54 25.79
CA GLU A 174 -16.56 -8.25 25.80
C GLU A 174 -16.27 -6.86 25.17
N LEU A 175 -16.92 -6.51 24.06
CA LEU A 175 -16.69 -5.27 23.31
C LEU A 175 -17.70 -4.15 23.61
N GLU A 176 -18.96 -4.50 23.90
CA GLU A 176 -20.04 -3.53 24.10
C GLU A 176 -19.68 -2.45 25.13
N GLY A 177 -19.72 -1.19 24.68
CA GLY A 177 -19.39 -0.01 25.49
C GLY A 177 -17.89 0.26 25.66
N LYS A 178 -17.03 -0.51 24.98
CA LYS A 178 -15.55 -0.40 25.01
C LYS A 178 -14.93 -0.13 23.64
N GLU A 179 -15.75 0.19 22.63
CA GLU A 179 -15.34 0.36 21.24
C GLU A 179 -14.31 1.48 21.07
N GLN A 180 -14.40 2.51 21.91
CA GLN A 180 -13.53 3.69 21.91
C GLN A 180 -12.42 3.65 22.98
N THR A 181 -12.39 2.61 23.82
CA THR A 181 -11.30 2.44 24.79
C THR A 181 -9.99 2.18 24.04
N PRO A 182 -8.85 2.72 24.52
CA PRO A 182 -7.54 2.41 23.94
C PRO A 182 -7.31 0.90 23.84
N PHE A 183 -6.90 0.42 22.67
CA PHE A 183 -6.86 -1.02 22.38
C PHE A 183 -5.90 -1.79 23.30
N VAL A 184 -4.75 -1.19 23.64
CA VAL A 184 -3.78 -1.76 24.59
C VAL A 184 -4.44 -2.00 25.95
N GLN A 185 -5.19 -1.01 26.44
CA GLN A 185 -5.92 -1.11 27.70
C GLN A 185 -7.02 -2.18 27.63
N TYR A 186 -7.77 -2.23 26.53
CA TYR A 186 -8.80 -3.25 26.32
C TYR A 186 -8.25 -4.69 26.40
N LEU A 187 -7.10 -4.95 25.79
CA LEU A 187 -6.44 -6.26 25.84
C LEU A 187 -6.06 -6.67 27.26
N GLN A 188 -5.57 -5.71 28.06
CA GLN A 188 -5.20 -5.93 29.46
C GLN A 188 -6.44 -6.11 30.34
N ASP A 189 -7.44 -5.23 30.23
CA ASP A 189 -8.60 -5.20 31.12
C ASP A 189 -9.59 -6.34 30.84
N VAL A 190 -9.87 -6.63 29.56
CA VAL A 190 -10.92 -7.60 29.17
C VAL A 190 -10.36 -9.02 29.03
N PHE A 191 -9.15 -9.16 28.50
CA PHE A 191 -8.52 -10.47 28.22
C PHE A 191 -7.37 -10.82 29.17
N SER A 192 -6.98 -9.91 30.07
CA SER A 192 -5.90 -10.12 31.03
C SER A 192 -4.57 -10.50 30.39
N LEU A 193 -4.30 -9.96 29.19
CA LEU A 193 -3.05 -10.17 28.47
C LEU A 193 -1.92 -9.36 29.11
N LYS A 194 -0.71 -9.94 29.14
CA LYS A 194 0.50 -9.30 29.68
C LYS A 194 1.15 -8.39 28.64
N ASP A 195 1.98 -7.45 29.09
CA ASP A 195 2.61 -6.41 28.26
C ASP A 195 3.27 -6.93 26.98
N GLN A 196 4.02 -8.03 27.05
CA GLN A 196 4.66 -8.60 25.86
C GLN A 196 3.64 -9.07 24.81
N ALA A 197 2.61 -9.80 25.23
CA ALA A 197 1.56 -10.29 24.33
C ALA A 197 0.68 -9.13 23.83
N THR A 198 0.35 -8.18 24.72
CA THR A 198 -0.40 -6.98 24.40
C THR A 198 0.33 -6.15 23.34
N SER A 199 1.64 -5.93 23.52
CA SER A 199 2.49 -5.21 22.57
C SER A 199 2.53 -5.91 21.21
N ALA A 200 2.76 -7.24 21.18
CA ALA A 200 2.75 -7.99 19.93
C ALA A 200 1.39 -7.94 19.22
N ILE A 201 0.28 -8.07 19.94
CA ILE A 201 -1.07 -7.98 19.34
C ILE A 201 -1.33 -6.57 18.83
N ALA A 202 -1.09 -5.53 19.63
CA ALA A 202 -1.39 -4.16 19.26
C ALA A 202 -0.54 -3.70 18.06
N TYR A 203 0.78 -3.87 18.14
CA TYR A 203 1.69 -3.24 17.18
C TYR A 203 2.05 -4.16 16.01
N ALA A 204 2.06 -5.49 16.19
CA ALA A 204 2.50 -6.41 15.14
C ALA A 204 1.38 -7.26 14.51
N LEU A 205 0.25 -7.43 15.20
CA LEU A 205 -0.94 -8.07 14.61
C LEU A 205 -1.97 -7.03 14.15
N ALA A 206 -2.28 -6.02 14.97
CA ALA A 206 -3.26 -4.99 14.64
C ALA A 206 -2.65 -3.79 13.90
N PHE A 207 -1.32 -3.68 13.89
CA PHE A 207 -0.58 -2.57 13.27
C PHE A 207 -0.95 -1.20 13.84
N CYS A 208 -1.31 -1.16 15.12
CA CYS A 208 -1.60 0.11 15.77
C CYS A 208 -0.39 1.04 15.69
N THR A 209 -0.61 2.32 15.40
CA THR A 209 0.49 3.29 15.35
C THR A 209 0.79 3.88 16.71
N SER A 210 -0.20 3.94 17.61
CA SER A 210 -0.06 4.47 18.97
C SER A 210 -0.86 3.65 19.98
N ALA A 211 -0.54 3.82 21.27
CA ALA A 211 -1.27 3.16 22.36
C ALA A 211 -2.73 3.64 22.50
N GLU A 212 -3.04 4.83 22.00
CA GLU A 212 -4.34 5.50 22.13
C GLU A 212 -5.34 5.08 21.06
N GLU A 213 -4.96 4.20 20.14
CA GLU A 213 -5.84 3.81 19.05
C GLU A 213 -7.08 3.07 19.57
N PRO A 214 -8.30 3.41 19.08
CA PRO A 214 -9.53 2.81 19.58
C PRO A 214 -9.63 1.31 19.27
N THR A 215 -10.33 0.60 20.17
CA THR A 215 -10.48 -0.86 20.12
C THR A 215 -11.18 -1.35 18.86
N LEU A 216 -12.28 -0.73 18.43
CA LEU A 216 -13.09 -1.27 17.33
C LEU A 216 -12.34 -1.33 15.99
N PRO A 217 -11.67 -0.26 15.51
CA PRO A 217 -10.87 -0.33 14.29
C PRO A 217 -9.74 -1.37 14.37
N ALA A 218 -9.05 -1.48 15.50
CA ALA A 218 -8.01 -2.48 15.71
C ALA A 218 -8.57 -3.91 15.63
N MET A 219 -9.72 -4.17 16.23
CA MET A 219 -10.42 -5.46 16.17
C MET A 219 -10.85 -5.82 14.74
N GLN A 220 -11.35 -4.85 13.97
CA GLN A 220 -11.73 -5.06 12.57
C GLN A 220 -10.52 -5.45 11.71
N ARG A 221 -9.38 -4.78 11.88
CA ARG A 221 -8.13 -5.14 11.19
C ARG A 221 -7.64 -6.53 11.57
N ILE A 222 -7.59 -6.86 12.86
CA ILE A 222 -7.21 -8.21 13.31
C ILE A 222 -8.11 -9.27 12.68
N ARG A 223 -9.44 -9.04 12.65
CA ARG A 223 -10.36 -9.98 12.02
C ARG A 223 -10.07 -10.17 10.53
N GLN A 224 -9.80 -9.10 9.79
CA GLN A 224 -9.43 -9.18 8.37
C GLN A 224 -8.16 -10.01 8.19
N TYR A 225 -7.12 -9.78 8.99
CA TYR A 225 -5.86 -10.50 8.85
C TYR A 225 -6.00 -11.97 9.26
N LEU A 226 -6.72 -12.26 10.36
CA LEU A 226 -6.99 -13.64 10.77
C LEU A 226 -7.80 -14.42 9.72
N ARG A 227 -8.72 -13.75 9.01
CA ARG A 227 -9.45 -14.34 7.88
C ARG A 227 -8.60 -14.47 6.62
N SER A 228 -7.61 -13.61 6.44
CA SER A 228 -6.69 -13.62 5.29
C SER A 228 -5.71 -14.79 5.37
N ALA A 229 -5.30 -15.19 6.58
CA ALA A 229 -4.43 -16.34 6.78
C ALA A 229 -5.08 -17.62 6.23
N GLY A 230 -4.32 -18.38 5.43
CA GLY A 230 -4.78 -19.62 4.80
C GLY A 230 -5.30 -19.48 3.37
N ARG A 231 -5.59 -18.26 2.86
CA ARG A 231 -6.05 -18.09 1.46
C ARG A 231 -4.98 -18.50 0.44
N TYR A 232 -3.75 -18.04 0.64
CA TYR A 232 -2.59 -18.37 -0.21
C TYR A 232 -1.47 -19.09 0.54
N GLY A 233 -1.52 -19.12 1.87
CA GLY A 233 -0.59 -19.81 2.75
C GLY A 233 -0.72 -19.33 4.19
N ALA A 234 0.29 -19.63 5.03
CA ALA A 234 0.22 -19.33 6.46
C ALA A 234 0.20 -17.83 6.79
N SER A 235 0.90 -17.02 6.00
CA SER A 235 0.92 -15.56 6.19
C SER A 235 -0.39 -14.94 5.70
N PRO A 236 -0.97 -13.98 6.44
CA PRO A 236 -2.14 -13.24 5.96
C PRO A 236 -1.78 -12.19 4.90
N PHE A 237 -0.48 -11.88 4.73
CA PHE A 237 -0.01 -10.79 3.89
C PHE A 237 0.77 -11.28 2.67
N LEU A 238 0.57 -10.56 1.57
CA LEU A 238 1.30 -10.67 0.33
C LEU A 238 2.27 -9.49 0.17
N VAL A 239 3.41 -9.76 -0.44
CA VAL A 239 4.39 -8.77 -0.90
C VAL A 239 4.40 -8.85 -2.41
N GLY A 240 4.10 -7.73 -3.07
CA GLY A 240 4.13 -7.67 -4.53
C GLY A 240 5.57 -7.66 -5.05
N HIS A 241 5.81 -8.38 -6.14
CA HIS A 241 7.11 -8.41 -6.78
C HIS A 241 7.49 -7.05 -7.38
N TYR A 242 8.79 -6.82 -7.58
CA TYR A 242 9.32 -5.63 -8.27
C TYR A 242 8.83 -4.29 -7.68
N GLY A 243 8.62 -4.22 -6.36
CA GLY A 243 8.27 -2.98 -5.67
C GLY A 243 6.76 -2.74 -5.47
N GLY A 244 5.93 -3.75 -5.75
CA GLY A 244 4.57 -3.84 -5.20
C GLY A 244 3.54 -2.96 -5.92
N LEU A 245 3.09 -1.89 -5.26
CA LEU A 245 1.93 -1.11 -5.74
C LEU A 245 2.19 -0.38 -7.06
N GLY A 246 3.43 0.02 -7.33
CA GLY A 246 3.80 0.63 -8.61
C GLY A 246 3.59 -0.31 -9.81
N GLU A 247 3.86 -1.60 -9.64
CA GLU A 247 3.56 -2.63 -10.66
C GLU A 247 2.06 -2.86 -10.79
N THR A 248 1.34 -2.76 -9.68
CA THR A 248 -0.11 -2.90 -9.69
C THR A 248 -0.78 -1.74 -10.43
N ALA A 249 -0.34 -0.50 -10.17
CA ALA A 249 -0.80 0.68 -10.91
C ALA A 249 -0.52 0.52 -12.43
N GLN A 250 0.68 0.06 -12.80
CA GLN A 250 1.02 -0.24 -14.20
C GLN A 250 0.10 -1.31 -14.82
N GLY A 251 -0.24 -2.36 -14.07
CA GLY A 251 -1.16 -3.40 -14.50
C GLY A 251 -2.57 -2.86 -14.79
N PHE A 252 -3.08 -1.95 -13.96
CA PHE A 252 -4.33 -1.24 -14.23
C PHE A 252 -4.20 -0.29 -15.42
N CYS A 253 -3.10 0.44 -15.55
CA CYS A 253 -2.83 1.27 -16.73
C CYS A 253 -2.86 0.45 -18.03
N ARG A 254 -2.26 -0.74 -18.01
CA ARG A 254 -2.32 -1.69 -19.13
C ARG A 254 -3.76 -2.11 -19.43
N THR A 255 -4.55 -2.41 -18.41
CA THR A 255 -5.96 -2.80 -18.58
C THR A 255 -6.78 -1.68 -19.23
N SER A 256 -6.57 -0.44 -18.79
CA SER A 256 -7.17 0.75 -19.43
C SER A 256 -6.73 0.88 -20.90
N ALA A 257 -5.44 0.75 -21.19
CA ALA A 257 -4.91 0.85 -22.55
C ALA A 257 -5.48 -0.21 -23.50
N VAL A 258 -5.60 -1.45 -23.05
CA VAL A 258 -6.22 -2.56 -23.81
C VAL A 258 -7.69 -2.26 -24.14
N LYS A 259 -8.38 -1.51 -23.27
CA LYS A 259 -9.76 -1.06 -23.47
C LYS A 259 -9.87 0.30 -24.18
N GLY A 260 -8.77 0.82 -24.74
CA GLY A 260 -8.76 2.03 -25.57
C GLY A 260 -8.32 3.32 -24.88
N GLY A 261 -7.85 3.26 -23.63
CA GLY A 261 -7.28 4.42 -22.94
C GLY A 261 -5.98 4.91 -23.58
N THR A 262 -5.84 6.22 -23.76
CA THR A 262 -4.64 6.86 -24.31
C THR A 262 -3.71 7.34 -23.21
N TYR A 263 -2.42 6.97 -23.28
CA TYR A 263 -1.41 7.30 -22.26
C TYR A 263 -0.41 8.35 -22.72
N ILE A 264 -0.09 9.31 -21.85
CA ILE A 264 0.91 10.36 -22.10
C ILE A 264 1.77 10.54 -20.85
N LEU A 265 2.96 9.94 -20.83
CA LEU A 265 3.96 10.11 -19.76
C LEU A 265 5.02 11.16 -20.11
N GLY A 266 5.74 11.64 -19.10
CA GLY A 266 6.88 12.54 -19.23
C GLY A 266 6.50 13.93 -19.76
N ARG A 267 5.21 14.29 -19.73
CA ARG A 267 4.69 15.55 -20.26
C ARG A 267 4.02 16.33 -19.17
N ARG A 268 4.68 17.41 -18.77
CA ARG A 268 4.17 18.32 -17.76
C ARG A 268 2.85 18.98 -18.19
N VAL A 269 1.89 19.00 -17.28
CA VAL A 269 0.68 19.83 -17.40
C VAL A 269 1.03 21.30 -17.19
N VAL A 270 0.69 22.14 -18.16
CA VAL A 270 0.96 23.58 -18.16
C VAL A 270 -0.21 24.37 -17.60
N SER A 271 -1.44 24.00 -17.99
CA SER A 271 -2.66 24.61 -17.45
C SER A 271 -3.84 23.65 -17.57
N VAL A 272 -4.78 23.79 -16.64
CA VAL A 272 -6.12 23.19 -16.70
C VAL A 272 -7.13 24.34 -16.65
N GLU A 273 -7.96 24.45 -17.68
CA GLU A 273 -8.97 25.49 -17.83
C GLU A 273 -10.36 24.85 -17.81
N SER A 274 -11.28 25.39 -17.00
CA SER A 274 -12.70 24.99 -17.01
C SER A 274 -13.53 25.97 -17.83
N SER A 275 -14.38 25.49 -18.74
CA SER A 275 -15.38 26.34 -19.38
C SER A 275 -16.59 26.48 -18.46
N PRO A 276 -17.08 27.70 -18.15
CA PRO A 276 -18.38 27.85 -17.52
C PRO A 276 -19.46 27.27 -18.43
N ASP A 277 -20.48 26.63 -17.84
CA ASP A 277 -21.69 26.20 -18.55
C ASP A 277 -22.35 27.45 -19.16
N ASP A 278 -22.18 27.63 -20.47
CA ASP A 278 -22.84 28.71 -21.19
C ASP A 278 -24.33 28.36 -21.37
N SER A 279 -25.13 28.79 -20.39
CA SER A 279 -26.59 28.69 -20.44
C SER A 279 -27.22 29.65 -21.46
N THR A 280 -26.43 30.44 -22.21
CA THR A 280 -26.91 31.21 -23.35
C THR A 280 -26.65 30.48 -24.67
N LYS A 281 -27.59 29.59 -25.04
CA LYS A 281 -27.62 28.94 -26.35
C LYS A 281 -27.79 29.98 -27.47
N ASP A 282 -26.75 30.23 -28.24
CA ASP A 282 -26.88 30.67 -29.63
C ASP A 282 -27.09 29.42 -30.51
N GLU A 283 -28.25 29.31 -31.17
CA GLU A 283 -28.68 28.15 -31.98
C GLU A 283 -27.84 27.87 -33.26
N LYS A 284 -26.60 28.34 -33.35
CA LYS A 284 -25.76 28.20 -34.56
C LYS A 284 -24.31 27.77 -34.34
N SER A 285 -23.88 27.41 -33.14
CA SER A 285 -22.56 26.76 -32.96
C SER A 285 -22.70 25.26 -32.70
N THR A 286 -22.26 24.45 -33.66
CA THR A 286 -22.16 22.99 -33.55
C THR A 286 -20.90 22.55 -32.77
N SER A 287 -20.38 23.37 -31.85
CA SER A 287 -19.22 23.02 -31.03
C SER A 287 -19.66 22.25 -29.80
N THR A 288 -19.20 21.01 -29.65
CA THR A 288 -19.28 20.23 -28.41
C THR A 288 -18.79 21.07 -27.23
N SER A 289 -19.64 21.40 -26.25
CA SER A 289 -19.22 22.16 -25.08
C SER A 289 -18.34 21.29 -24.17
N HIS A 290 -17.03 21.53 -24.12
CA HIS A 290 -16.14 20.79 -23.22
C HIS A 290 -16.06 21.50 -21.87
N SER A 291 -16.15 20.74 -20.77
CA SER A 291 -16.07 21.31 -19.42
C SER A 291 -14.64 21.62 -19.02
N TYR A 292 -13.66 20.88 -19.55
CA TYR A 292 -12.24 21.03 -19.24
C TYR A 292 -11.35 21.03 -20.49
N SER A 293 -10.28 21.82 -20.47
CA SER A 293 -9.19 21.85 -21.45
C SER A 293 -7.84 21.78 -20.71
N VAL A 294 -7.04 20.75 -21.01
CA VAL A 294 -5.71 20.52 -20.45
C VAL A 294 -4.64 20.79 -21.50
N LYS A 295 -3.67 21.65 -21.16
CA LYS A 295 -2.51 21.96 -22.01
C LYS A 295 -1.27 21.26 -21.48
N LEU A 296 -0.54 20.56 -22.34
CA LEU A 296 0.72 19.90 -22.00
C LEU A 296 1.92 20.64 -22.60
N ILE A 297 3.11 20.45 -22.02
CA ILE A 297 4.36 21.00 -22.54
C ILE A 297 4.77 20.31 -23.84
N ASP A 298 5.25 21.10 -24.80
CA ASP A 298 5.74 20.65 -26.11
C ASP A 298 4.75 19.71 -26.84
N PHE A 299 3.46 19.97 -26.65
CA PHE A 299 2.35 19.23 -27.22
C PHE A 299 1.37 20.24 -27.82
N ASP A 300 1.30 20.26 -29.15
CA ASP A 300 0.61 21.32 -29.90
C ASP A 300 -0.91 21.30 -29.68
N GLU A 301 -1.47 20.12 -29.41
CA GLU A 301 -2.91 19.90 -29.28
C GLU A 301 -3.36 19.95 -27.81
N ARG A 302 -4.49 20.58 -27.52
CA ARG A 302 -5.09 20.53 -26.18
C ARG A 302 -5.90 19.26 -26.01
N LEU A 303 -5.90 18.68 -24.80
CA LEU A 303 -6.81 17.61 -24.43
C LEU A 303 -8.09 18.23 -23.88
N THR A 304 -9.25 17.88 -24.41
CA THR A 304 -10.54 18.37 -23.91
C THR A 304 -11.32 17.22 -23.29
N ALA A 305 -12.10 17.49 -22.25
CA ALA A 305 -12.93 16.49 -21.60
C ALA A 305 -14.18 17.05 -20.92
N LYS A 306 -15.14 16.17 -20.64
CA LYS A 306 -16.33 16.46 -19.85
C LYS A 306 -16.06 16.30 -18.35
N VAL A 307 -15.23 15.33 -17.99
CA VAL A 307 -14.84 15.07 -16.60
C VAL A 307 -13.32 15.08 -16.46
N LEU A 308 -12.85 15.62 -15.35
CA LEU A 308 -11.45 15.60 -14.95
C LEU A 308 -11.32 14.83 -13.64
N VAL A 309 -10.51 13.77 -13.65
CA VAL A 309 -10.04 13.06 -12.46
C VAL A 309 -8.56 13.42 -12.27
N SER A 310 -8.14 13.69 -11.04
CA SER A 310 -6.79 14.20 -10.79
C SER A 310 -6.25 13.73 -9.46
N SER A 311 -4.98 13.32 -9.44
CA SER A 311 -4.23 13.29 -8.19
C SER A 311 -4.06 14.72 -7.64
N PRO A 312 -3.91 14.90 -6.31
CA PRO A 312 -3.88 16.22 -5.69
C PRO A 312 -2.77 17.14 -6.21
N ASP A 313 -1.65 16.58 -6.68
CA ASP A 313 -0.48 17.37 -7.09
C ASP A 313 -0.69 18.11 -8.41
N TYR A 314 -1.68 17.72 -9.21
CA TYR A 314 -1.97 18.31 -10.51
C TYR A 314 -3.04 19.40 -10.47
N VAL A 315 -3.76 19.56 -9.36
CA VAL A 315 -4.89 20.49 -9.27
C VAL A 315 -4.37 21.93 -9.15
N PRO A 316 -4.62 22.81 -10.14
CA PRO A 316 -4.20 24.20 -10.04
C PRO A 316 -4.96 24.91 -8.93
N THR A 317 -4.32 25.91 -8.32
CA THR A 317 -4.89 26.71 -7.24
C THR A 317 -6.18 27.44 -7.61
N SER A 318 -6.40 27.71 -8.91
CA SER A 318 -7.62 28.33 -9.44
C SER A 318 -8.85 27.42 -9.46
N LEU A 319 -8.67 26.10 -9.41
CA LEU A 319 -9.75 25.09 -9.48
C LEU A 319 -10.03 24.41 -8.14
N GLY A 320 -9.63 25.06 -7.04
CA GLY A 320 -9.74 24.51 -5.68
C GLY A 320 -8.50 23.77 -5.21
N GLY A 321 -7.37 23.84 -5.95
CA GLY A 321 -6.07 23.46 -5.41
C GLY A 321 -5.71 24.33 -4.20
N ASN A 322 -5.05 23.76 -3.20
CA ASN A 322 -4.70 24.46 -1.97
C ASN A 322 -3.90 25.75 -2.27
N THR A 323 -4.49 26.93 -2.06
CA THR A 323 -3.78 28.23 -2.02
C THR A 323 -3.19 28.51 -0.65
N SER A 324 -3.47 27.66 0.33
CA SER A 324 -3.12 27.92 1.71
C SER A 324 -1.72 27.43 2.02
N THR A 325 -0.84 28.39 2.30
CA THR A 325 0.29 28.29 3.23
C THR A 325 -0.09 27.76 4.63
N SER A 326 -1.33 27.32 4.87
CA SER A 326 -1.68 26.54 6.06
C SER A 326 -1.07 25.15 5.92
N LYS A 327 0.03 24.96 6.63
CA LYS A 327 0.78 23.70 6.85
C LYS A 327 -0.05 22.62 7.58
N GLN A 328 -1.34 22.46 7.29
CA GLN A 328 -2.17 21.43 7.90
C GLN A 328 -2.11 20.19 7.02
N SER A 329 -1.08 19.38 7.25
CA SER A 329 -1.04 17.98 6.82
C SER A 329 -2.03 17.19 7.68
N ALA A 330 -2.79 16.26 7.09
CA ALA A 330 -3.63 15.35 7.90
C ALA A 330 -2.75 14.40 8.73
N TYR A 331 -1.61 14.01 8.19
CA TYR A 331 -0.60 13.18 8.84
C TYR A 331 0.72 13.29 8.07
N ALA A 332 1.82 13.29 8.83
CA ALA A 332 3.17 13.24 8.28
C ALA A 332 3.85 11.93 8.68
N VAL A 333 4.70 11.40 7.80
CA VAL A 333 5.44 10.17 8.04
C VAL A 333 6.90 10.41 7.69
N ALA A 334 7.80 10.19 8.65
CA ALA A 334 9.22 10.07 8.35
C ALA A 334 9.47 8.70 7.71
N ARG A 335 10.18 8.69 6.58
CA ARG A 335 10.55 7.48 5.85
C ARG A 335 12.07 7.38 5.68
N CYS A 336 12.58 6.16 5.76
CA CYS A 336 13.95 5.81 5.43
C CYS A 336 13.93 4.62 4.47
N VAL A 337 14.68 4.74 3.38
CA VAL A 337 14.99 3.65 2.45
C VAL A 337 16.47 3.36 2.58
N ALA A 338 16.84 2.15 2.96
CA ALA A 338 18.22 1.72 3.10
C ALA A 338 18.50 0.45 2.29
N ILE A 339 19.62 0.40 1.57
CA ILE A 339 20.08 -0.80 0.86
C ILE A 339 21.24 -1.41 1.64
N ILE A 340 21.15 -2.71 1.93
CA ILE A 340 22.13 -3.46 2.73
C ILE A 340 22.60 -4.72 1.98
N ASP A 341 23.70 -5.30 2.43
CA ASP A 341 24.40 -6.42 1.78
C ASP A 341 24.47 -7.71 2.61
N LYS A 342 23.71 -7.74 3.71
CA LYS A 342 23.51 -8.92 4.56
C LYS A 342 22.03 -9.06 4.90
N PRO A 343 21.49 -10.29 5.02
CA PRO A 343 20.13 -10.48 5.49
C PRO A 343 19.98 -9.98 6.93
N LEU A 344 18.77 -9.59 7.30
CA LEU A 344 18.41 -9.52 8.71
C LEU A 344 18.22 -10.94 9.24
N VAL A 345 18.66 -11.17 10.47
CA VAL A 345 18.54 -12.46 11.15
C VAL A 345 17.56 -12.33 12.30
N PHE A 346 16.40 -12.96 12.20
CA PHE A 346 15.32 -12.88 13.17
C PHE A 346 15.45 -13.97 14.24
N THR A 347 16.58 -13.93 14.97
CA THR A 347 16.89 -14.84 16.09
C THR A 347 15.86 -14.65 17.21
N PRO A 348 15.12 -15.70 17.60
CA PRO A 348 14.15 -15.58 18.69
C PRO A 348 14.84 -15.25 20.02
N SER A 349 14.28 -14.32 20.80
CA SER A 349 14.77 -13.96 22.14
C SER A 349 14.87 -15.12 23.13
N GLU A 350 14.21 -16.25 22.84
CA GLU A 350 14.18 -17.47 23.65
C GLU A 350 15.43 -18.36 23.49
N VAL A 351 16.25 -18.14 22.44
CA VAL A 351 17.47 -18.92 22.21
C VAL A 351 18.53 -18.49 23.23
N PRO A 352 19.11 -19.41 24.04
CA PRO A 352 20.15 -19.06 25.01
C PRO A 352 21.37 -18.42 24.34
N GLU A 353 21.92 -17.38 24.98
CA GLU A 353 23.16 -16.69 24.56
C GLU A 353 24.35 -17.66 24.42
N ASP A 354 24.35 -18.72 25.24
CA ASP A 354 25.36 -19.77 25.26
C ASP A 354 24.72 -21.13 24.92
N THR A 355 24.50 -21.40 23.64
CA THR A 355 24.56 -22.79 23.20
C THR A 355 25.85 -22.94 22.42
N PRO A 356 26.99 -23.29 23.07
CA PRO A 356 28.10 -23.84 22.31
C PRO A 356 27.55 -25.02 21.53
N SER A 357 27.93 -25.13 20.26
CA SER A 357 27.75 -26.37 19.51
C SER A 357 28.19 -27.51 20.44
N THR A 358 27.24 -28.35 20.86
CA THR A 358 27.54 -29.47 21.74
C THR A 358 28.39 -30.45 20.96
N ASP A 359 29.71 -30.24 21.00
CA ASP A 359 30.71 -31.28 20.82
C ASP A 359 30.63 -32.16 22.07
N THR A 360 29.58 -32.97 22.16
CA THR A 360 29.59 -34.11 23.08
C THR A 360 30.42 -35.21 22.44
N ASP A 361 31.74 -35.10 22.59
CA ASP A 361 32.67 -36.24 22.49
C ASP A 361 32.37 -37.18 23.67
N GLY A 362 31.40 -38.07 23.48
CA GLY A 362 31.24 -39.27 24.30
C GLY A 362 31.86 -40.46 23.56
N PRO A 363 32.71 -41.28 24.21
CA PRO A 363 33.33 -42.41 23.54
C PRO A 363 32.28 -43.46 23.23
N THR A 364 32.03 -43.73 21.95
CA THR A 364 31.19 -44.83 21.48
C THR A 364 32.06 -45.82 20.73
N ASP A 365 32.51 -46.86 21.43
CA ASP A 365 32.94 -48.11 20.82
C ASP A 365 31.69 -48.82 20.27
N GLY A 366 31.54 -48.89 18.95
CA GLY A 366 30.48 -49.64 18.25
C GLY A 366 30.60 -49.50 16.73
N PRO A 367 30.31 -50.55 15.94
CA PRO A 367 30.68 -50.59 14.52
C PRO A 367 29.79 -49.70 13.66
N GLU A 368 30.40 -49.23 12.57
CA GLU A 368 29.92 -48.30 11.55
C GLU A 368 28.54 -48.69 10.98
N ASP A 369 27.53 -47.84 11.20
CA ASP A 369 26.27 -47.84 10.44
C ASP A 369 25.81 -46.39 10.19
N GLU A 370 25.62 -46.07 8.89
CA GLU A 370 25.02 -44.91 8.21
C GLU A 370 25.27 -43.45 8.71
N PRO A 371 25.60 -42.50 7.79
CA PRO A 371 25.67 -41.10 8.16
C PRO A 371 24.27 -40.57 8.47
N SER A 372 23.91 -40.48 9.75
CA SER A 372 22.79 -39.68 10.21
C SER A 372 23.04 -38.23 9.80
N GLU A 373 22.24 -37.68 8.87
CA GLU A 373 22.20 -36.24 8.59
C GLU A 373 21.92 -35.51 9.91
N LYS A 374 22.96 -34.84 10.46
CA LYS A 374 22.74 -33.88 11.55
C LYS A 374 21.79 -32.82 11.00
N PRO A 375 20.65 -32.51 11.65
CA PRO A 375 19.79 -31.44 11.19
C PRO A 375 20.59 -30.14 11.19
N GLU A 376 20.71 -29.51 10.02
CA GLU A 376 21.31 -28.18 9.90
C GLU A 376 20.60 -27.23 10.88
N PRO A 377 21.34 -26.34 11.57
CA PRO A 377 20.71 -25.36 12.45
C PRO A 377 19.69 -24.53 11.65
N PRO A 378 18.52 -24.21 12.22
CA PRO A 378 17.52 -23.44 11.51
C PRO A 378 18.10 -22.08 11.09
N SER A 379 18.07 -21.78 9.80
CA SER A 379 18.39 -20.44 9.31
C SER A 379 17.29 -19.48 9.78
N TYR A 380 17.72 -18.39 10.42
CA TYR A 380 16.84 -17.31 10.85
C TYR A 380 16.90 -16.11 9.90
N ASP A 381 17.56 -16.27 8.76
CA ASP A 381 17.63 -15.26 7.71
C ASP A 381 16.24 -15.03 7.13
N VAL A 382 15.90 -13.77 6.88
CA VAL A 382 14.63 -13.40 6.27
C VAL A 382 14.86 -12.66 4.96
N ASP A 383 14.11 -13.03 3.93
CA ASP A 383 14.10 -12.35 2.64
C ASP A 383 13.00 -11.30 2.58
N THR A 384 11.81 -11.61 3.11
CA THR A 384 10.73 -10.63 3.27
C THR A 384 10.18 -10.66 4.68
N ALA A 385 10.32 -9.56 5.40
CA ALA A 385 9.84 -9.51 6.78
C ALA A 385 9.44 -8.12 7.20
N LEU A 386 8.58 -8.08 8.21
CA LEU A 386 8.24 -6.86 8.91
C LEU A 386 8.82 -6.90 10.32
N LEU A 387 9.69 -5.94 10.61
CA LEU A 387 10.18 -5.66 11.95
C LEU A 387 9.41 -4.51 12.57
N VAL A 388 8.85 -4.72 13.75
CA VAL A 388 8.07 -3.74 14.50
C VAL A 388 8.86 -3.27 15.71
N PHE A 389 8.94 -1.96 15.88
CA PHE A 389 9.52 -1.31 17.06
C PHE A 389 8.38 -0.66 17.86
N PRO A 390 7.93 -1.28 18.96
CA PRO A 390 6.90 -0.70 19.82
C PRO A 390 7.36 0.64 20.43
N PRO A 391 6.42 1.52 20.81
CA PRO A 391 6.78 2.76 21.49
C PRO A 391 7.66 2.52 22.73
N GLY A 392 8.76 3.26 22.83
CA GLY A 392 9.69 3.20 23.96
C GLY A 392 10.67 2.04 23.94
N CYS A 393 10.73 1.22 22.87
CA CYS A 393 11.66 0.09 22.82
C CYS A 393 13.13 0.51 22.62
N LEU A 394 13.40 1.72 22.10
CA LEU A 394 14.74 2.29 21.94
C LEU A 394 14.89 3.56 22.80
N GLN A 395 16.05 3.74 23.44
CA GLN A 395 16.32 4.90 24.32
C GLN A 395 16.19 6.25 23.60
N ASN A 396 16.65 6.32 22.34
CA ASN A 396 16.56 7.51 21.49
C ASN A 396 15.45 7.39 20.44
N GLY A 397 14.49 6.49 20.66
CA GLY A 397 13.34 6.28 19.79
C GLY A 397 12.12 7.09 20.21
N SER A 398 11.03 6.83 19.51
CA SER A 398 9.70 7.34 19.79
C SER A 398 9.13 6.62 21.00
N THR A 399 8.58 7.37 21.95
CA THR A 399 7.93 6.84 23.15
C THR A 399 6.42 6.72 22.99
N THR A 400 5.86 7.25 21.90
CA THR A 400 4.40 7.33 21.69
C THR A 400 3.92 6.57 20.46
N THR A 401 4.80 6.39 19.47
CA THR A 401 4.42 5.87 18.15
C THR A 401 5.30 4.67 17.77
N ALA A 402 4.69 3.61 17.26
CA ALA A 402 5.38 2.45 16.76
C ALA A 402 6.07 2.74 15.42
N VAL A 403 7.22 2.11 15.19
CA VAL A 403 7.96 2.17 13.92
C VAL A 403 7.92 0.82 13.23
N HIS A 404 7.70 0.86 11.92
CA HIS A 404 7.63 -0.32 11.08
C HIS A 404 8.81 -0.32 10.10
N ALA A 405 9.53 -1.43 10.01
CA ALA A 405 10.60 -1.64 9.04
C ALA A 405 10.27 -2.86 8.16
N LEU A 406 9.89 -2.60 6.91
CA LEU A 406 9.62 -3.63 5.90
C LEU A 406 10.91 -3.96 5.15
N VAL A 407 11.30 -5.22 5.16
CA VAL A 407 12.47 -5.75 4.47
C VAL A 407 12.04 -6.54 3.24
N THR A 408 12.70 -6.30 2.12
CA THR A 408 12.47 -6.98 0.84
C THR A 408 13.80 -7.32 0.17
N GLY A 409 14.03 -8.59 -0.15
CA GLY A 409 15.24 -9.11 -0.77
C GLY A 409 15.07 -9.61 -2.21
N GLU A 410 15.79 -10.67 -2.53
CA GLU A 410 15.78 -11.35 -3.84
C GLU A 410 14.45 -12.03 -4.11
N GLY A 411 13.84 -12.65 -3.10
CA GLY A 411 12.60 -13.41 -3.29
C GLY A 411 11.41 -12.54 -3.66
N SER A 412 11.39 -11.25 -3.29
CA SER A 412 10.38 -10.30 -3.77
C SER A 412 10.76 -9.66 -5.11
N MET A 413 11.89 -10.06 -5.71
CA MET A 413 12.44 -9.44 -6.93
C MET A 413 12.67 -7.92 -6.79
N SER A 414 12.75 -7.41 -5.56
CA SER A 414 12.95 -5.98 -5.29
C SER A 414 14.42 -5.61 -5.23
N ALA A 415 15.29 -6.56 -4.94
CA ALA A 415 16.73 -6.38 -4.87
C ALA A 415 17.44 -7.57 -5.53
N PRO A 416 18.67 -7.39 -6.04
CA PRO A 416 19.46 -8.51 -6.56
C PRO A 416 19.94 -9.43 -5.43
N ARG A 417 20.39 -10.63 -5.82
CA ARG A 417 20.89 -11.65 -4.89
C ARG A 417 21.90 -11.09 -3.88
N GLY A 418 21.66 -11.39 -2.60
CA GLY A 418 22.50 -10.95 -1.49
C GLY A 418 22.36 -9.46 -1.13
N ARG A 419 21.38 -8.75 -1.69
CA ARG A 419 21.03 -7.38 -1.33
C ARG A 419 19.61 -7.33 -0.81
N TYR A 420 19.36 -6.36 0.06
CA TYR A 420 18.06 -6.16 0.70
C TYR A 420 17.75 -4.68 0.78
N ILE A 421 16.47 -4.34 0.65
CA ILE A 421 15.94 -3.00 0.87
C ILE A 421 15.21 -3.01 2.21
N VAL A 422 15.55 -2.07 3.09
CA VAL A 422 14.90 -1.84 4.38
C VAL A 422 14.16 -0.51 4.32
N ASN A 423 12.83 -0.58 4.42
CA ASN A 423 11.93 0.57 4.39
C ASN A 423 11.38 0.83 5.79
N ILE A 424 11.84 1.91 6.44
CA ILE A 424 11.43 2.29 7.80
C ILE A 424 10.43 3.43 7.73
N SER A 425 9.31 3.33 8.45
CA SER A 425 8.27 4.34 8.50
C SER A 425 7.87 4.65 9.95
N LEU A 426 7.85 5.94 10.30
CA LEU A 426 7.41 6.48 11.58
C LEU A 426 6.33 7.55 11.34
N SER A 427 5.13 7.32 11.85
CA SER A 427 4.09 8.37 11.86
C SER A 427 4.49 9.49 12.81
N LEU A 428 4.30 10.74 12.39
CA LEU A 428 4.71 11.92 13.13
C LEU A 428 3.51 12.60 13.77
N SER A 429 3.73 13.09 14.99
CA SER A 429 2.85 14.03 15.68
C SER A 429 3.41 15.46 15.57
N GLU A 430 2.60 16.47 15.90
CA GLU A 430 3.02 17.88 15.80
C GLU A 430 4.34 18.18 16.54
N SER A 431 4.60 17.50 17.67
CA SER A 431 5.82 17.67 18.46
C SER A 431 7.09 17.13 17.79
N THR A 432 6.95 16.21 16.84
CA THR A 432 8.09 15.54 16.15
C THR A 432 8.48 16.21 14.83
N LEU A 433 7.70 17.18 14.34
CA LEU A 433 7.95 17.85 13.06
C LEU A 433 9.16 18.80 13.07
N SER A 434 9.77 19.07 14.23
CA SER A 434 10.94 19.95 14.35
C SER A 434 12.27 19.26 14.00
N SER A 435 12.31 17.92 14.04
CA SER A 435 13.51 17.13 13.75
C SER A 435 13.55 16.68 12.30
N SER A 436 14.75 16.46 11.78
CA SER A 436 14.90 15.90 10.43
C SER A 436 14.48 14.43 10.39
N ALA A 437 14.05 13.95 9.22
CA ALA A 437 13.75 12.53 8.99
C ALA A 437 14.92 11.61 9.39
N GLU A 438 16.15 12.07 9.11
CA GLU A 438 17.36 11.33 9.41
C GLU A 438 17.61 11.20 10.91
N GLU A 439 17.48 12.29 11.68
CA GLU A 439 17.59 12.26 13.14
C GLU A 439 16.55 11.33 13.78
N LEU A 440 15.32 11.35 13.25
CA LEU A 440 14.21 10.54 13.77
C LEU A 440 14.38 9.04 13.49
N LEU A 441 14.93 8.68 12.33
CA LEU A 441 14.94 7.29 11.86
C LEU A 441 16.28 6.57 12.01
N ARG A 442 17.38 7.32 12.17
CA ARG A 442 18.72 6.75 12.35
C ARG A 442 18.82 5.72 13.49
N PRO A 443 18.22 5.94 14.69
CA PRO A 443 18.24 4.94 15.76
C PRO A 443 17.61 3.60 15.36
N TYR A 444 16.54 3.63 14.56
CA TYR A 444 15.86 2.42 14.09
C TYR A 444 16.62 1.73 12.97
N LEU A 445 17.24 2.50 12.07
CA LEU A 445 18.13 1.93 11.05
C LEU A 445 19.30 1.20 11.71
N GLU A 446 19.98 1.81 12.68
CA GLU A 446 21.07 1.19 13.42
C GLU A 446 20.62 -0.06 14.18
N ALA A 447 19.44 0.00 14.82
CA ALA A 447 18.85 -1.16 15.48
C ALA A 447 18.52 -2.29 14.50
N ALA A 448 17.98 -1.99 13.32
CA ALA A 448 17.74 -2.98 12.27
C ALA A 448 19.06 -3.58 11.74
N LEU A 449 20.08 -2.76 11.49
CA LEU A 449 21.41 -3.21 11.06
C LEU A 449 22.08 -4.12 12.10
N SER A 450 21.82 -3.92 13.39
CA SER A 450 22.33 -4.81 14.44
C SER A 450 21.83 -6.25 14.30
N LEU A 451 20.70 -6.47 13.62
CA LEU A 451 20.15 -7.81 13.35
C LEU A 451 20.86 -8.55 12.21
N THR A 452 21.80 -7.91 11.49
CA THR A 452 22.61 -8.62 10.47
C THR A 452 23.82 -9.35 11.07
N ALA A 453 24.03 -9.22 12.39
CA ALA A 453 25.12 -9.84 13.13
C ALA A 453 24.51 -10.72 14.24
N PRO A 454 24.26 -12.02 13.98
CA PRO A 454 23.65 -12.89 14.97
C PRO A 454 24.55 -13.08 16.20
N PRO A 455 23.96 -13.25 17.39
CA PRO A 455 24.67 -13.25 18.67
C PRO A 455 25.66 -14.41 18.86
N SER A 456 25.48 -15.52 18.15
CA SER A 456 26.27 -16.75 18.29
C SER A 456 27.36 -16.95 17.23
N SER A 457 27.63 -15.98 16.35
CA SER A 457 28.74 -16.13 15.41
C SER A 457 30.07 -15.96 16.16
N SER A 458 30.81 -17.06 16.33
CA SER A 458 32.16 -17.11 16.93
C SER A 458 33.24 -16.37 16.13
N SER A 459 32.85 -15.55 15.15
CA SER A 459 33.69 -14.63 14.41
C SER A 459 33.17 -13.21 14.57
N VAL A 460 34.10 -12.26 14.52
CA VAL A 460 33.92 -10.80 14.60
C VAL A 460 33.06 -10.30 13.43
N THR A 461 31.76 -10.60 13.43
CA THR A 461 30.85 -10.18 12.37
C THR A 461 30.30 -8.81 12.74
N SER A 462 30.86 -7.75 12.16
CA SER A 462 30.28 -6.42 12.33
C SER A 462 28.89 -6.35 11.70
N PRO A 463 27.95 -5.59 12.30
CA PRO A 463 26.72 -5.21 11.65
C PRO A 463 26.98 -4.69 10.22
N ALA A 464 26.04 -4.91 9.32
CA ALA A 464 26.10 -4.37 7.97
C ALA A 464 26.08 -2.84 8.03
N THR A 465 26.61 -2.23 6.98
CA THR A 465 26.46 -0.79 6.73
C THR A 465 25.53 -0.57 5.54
N SER A 466 24.82 0.55 5.55
CA SER A 466 24.01 0.93 4.39
C SER A 466 24.90 1.25 3.19
N LEU A 467 24.64 0.62 2.06
CA LEU A 467 25.27 0.94 0.77
C LEU A 467 24.69 2.23 0.16
N PHE A 468 23.41 2.45 0.43
CA PHE A 468 22.64 3.63 0.07
C PHE A 468 21.61 3.87 1.16
N SER A 469 21.32 5.14 1.43
CA SER A 469 20.24 5.54 2.33
C SER A 469 19.58 6.80 1.79
N LEU A 470 18.27 6.89 1.95
CA LEU A 470 17.45 8.07 1.68
C LEU A 470 16.50 8.26 2.86
N PHE A 471 16.44 9.48 3.39
CA PHE A 471 15.55 9.91 4.47
C PHE A 471 14.70 11.06 3.96
N TYR A 472 13.41 11.07 4.31
CA TYR A 472 12.51 12.17 3.98
C TYR A 472 11.26 12.14 4.87
N ILE A 473 10.54 13.26 4.95
CA ILE A 473 9.21 13.35 5.54
C ILE A 473 8.20 13.50 4.41
N HIS A 474 7.24 12.59 4.38
CA HIS A 474 6.08 12.63 3.49
C HIS A 474 4.88 13.19 4.26
N HIS A 475 4.36 14.31 3.79
CA HIS A 475 3.14 14.96 4.26
C HIS A 475 1.99 14.59 3.34
N THR A 476 0.91 14.11 3.94
CA THR A 476 -0.30 13.84 3.18
C THR A 476 -1.27 15.01 3.29
N PRO A 477 -1.76 15.56 2.18
CA PRO A 477 -2.63 16.72 2.19
C PRO A 477 -3.86 16.49 3.09
N ALA A 478 -4.26 17.50 3.87
CA ALA A 478 -5.55 17.44 4.54
C ALA A 478 -6.69 17.37 3.52
N ALA A 479 -7.72 16.60 3.84
CA ALA A 479 -8.93 16.54 3.03
C ALA A 479 -9.51 17.96 2.90
N VAL A 480 -9.77 18.39 1.66
CA VAL A 480 -10.40 19.68 1.40
C VAL A 480 -11.80 19.63 2.03
N SER A 481 -12.06 20.48 3.02
CA SER A 481 -13.41 20.63 3.58
C SER A 481 -14.34 20.98 2.43
N SER A 482 -15.27 20.07 2.11
CA SER A 482 -16.25 20.27 1.06
C SER A 482 -17.09 21.50 1.41
N ALA A 483 -16.79 22.64 0.78
CA ALA A 483 -17.75 23.73 0.71
C ALA A 483 -19.06 23.18 0.09
N PRO A 484 -20.23 23.66 0.50
CA PRO A 484 -21.49 23.20 -0.08
C PRO A 484 -21.44 23.36 -1.61
N PRO A 485 -22.00 22.40 -2.38
CA PRO A 485 -21.85 22.37 -3.83
C PRO A 485 -22.59 23.56 -4.45
N SER A 486 -21.90 24.67 -4.63
CA SER A 486 -22.38 25.79 -5.42
C SER A 486 -21.82 25.67 -6.84
N SER A 487 -22.72 25.39 -7.79
CA SER A 487 -22.55 25.36 -9.26
C SER A 487 -21.73 24.20 -9.86
N SER A 488 -22.18 23.75 -11.03
CA SER A 488 -21.73 22.59 -11.80
C SER A 488 -20.23 22.63 -12.14
N SER A 489 -19.60 21.44 -12.08
CA SER A 489 -18.23 21.12 -12.54
C SER A 489 -17.08 21.30 -11.52
N SER A 490 -17.05 20.47 -10.48
CA SER A 490 -15.87 20.26 -9.62
C SER A 490 -15.01 19.09 -10.11
N VAL A 491 -13.70 19.30 -10.24
CA VAL A 491 -12.69 18.26 -10.51
C VAL A 491 -12.81 17.14 -9.47
N ILE A 492 -12.72 15.87 -9.92
CA ILE A 492 -12.70 14.72 -9.02
C ILE A 492 -11.25 14.52 -8.55
N VAL A 493 -10.98 14.86 -7.30
CA VAL A 493 -9.63 14.77 -6.72
C VAL A 493 -9.52 13.53 -5.85
N THR A 494 -8.44 12.77 -6.02
CA THR A 494 -8.16 11.59 -5.20
C THR A 494 -8.08 11.95 -3.72
N PRO A 495 -8.86 11.31 -2.85
CA PRO A 495 -8.79 11.56 -1.41
C PRO A 495 -7.42 11.13 -0.82
N PRO A 496 -6.99 11.76 0.28
CA PRO A 496 -5.75 11.37 0.96
C PRO A 496 -5.87 9.99 1.63
N SER A 497 -4.97 9.06 1.30
CA SER A 497 -4.92 7.69 1.87
C SER A 497 -4.00 7.58 3.08
N ARG A 498 -4.48 6.93 4.15
CA ARG A 498 -3.70 6.77 5.39
C ARG A 498 -2.44 5.96 5.10
N PRO A 499 -1.29 6.31 5.70
CA PRO A 499 -0.02 5.68 5.40
C PRO A 499 0.14 4.43 6.30
N HIS A 500 -0.92 3.64 6.41
CA HIS A 500 -0.99 2.47 7.27
C HIS A 500 -0.66 1.24 6.42
N LEU A 501 0.50 0.62 6.68
CA LEU A 501 1.20 -0.29 5.77
C LEU A 501 0.31 -1.39 5.13
N PRO A 502 -0.57 -2.11 5.88
CA PRO A 502 -1.53 -3.05 5.30
C PRO A 502 -2.70 -2.50 4.48
N THR A 503 -3.11 -1.24 4.66
CA THR A 503 -4.39 -0.74 4.13
C THR A 503 -4.25 0.18 2.92
N ILE A 504 -3.03 0.63 2.59
CA ILE A 504 -2.76 1.56 1.49
C ILE A 504 -3.42 1.09 0.19
N ALA A 505 -3.29 -0.19 -0.14
CA ALA A 505 -3.80 -0.75 -1.40
C ALA A 505 -5.35 -0.86 -1.42
N ASP A 506 -5.93 -1.28 -0.30
CA ASP A 506 -7.39 -1.39 -0.15
C ASP A 506 -8.03 0.01 -0.18
N GLU A 507 -7.50 0.97 0.58
CA GLU A 507 -7.98 2.37 0.59
C GLU A 507 -7.88 3.01 -0.80
N ALA A 508 -6.77 2.82 -1.53
CA ALA A 508 -6.63 3.33 -2.89
C ALA A 508 -7.68 2.73 -3.85
N THR A 509 -8.03 1.46 -3.66
CA THR A 509 -9.04 0.78 -4.49
C THR A 509 -10.44 1.28 -4.16
N GLU A 510 -10.76 1.48 -2.88
CA GLU A 510 -12.02 2.08 -2.44
C GLU A 510 -12.18 3.52 -2.94
N HIS A 511 -11.08 4.31 -2.88
CA HIS A 511 -11.04 5.65 -3.47
C HIS A 511 -11.30 5.61 -4.97
N ALA A 512 -10.68 4.69 -5.70
CA ALA A 512 -10.89 4.51 -7.13
C ALA A 512 -12.34 4.19 -7.48
N GLU A 513 -12.98 3.31 -6.72
CA GLU A 513 -14.41 2.99 -6.90
C GLU A 513 -15.30 4.22 -6.66
N ALA A 514 -15.07 4.97 -5.58
CA ALA A 514 -15.82 6.20 -5.30
C ALA A 514 -15.63 7.26 -6.40
N MET A 515 -14.40 7.41 -6.90
CA MET A 515 -14.09 8.32 -8.02
C MET A 515 -14.78 7.86 -9.32
N PHE A 516 -14.78 6.56 -9.61
CA PHE A 516 -15.45 5.98 -10.77
C PHE A 516 -16.95 6.32 -10.77
N TRP A 517 -17.66 6.05 -9.67
CA TRP A 517 -19.09 6.32 -9.59
C TRP A 517 -19.41 7.82 -9.68
N THR A 518 -18.55 8.67 -9.10
CA THR A 518 -18.67 10.12 -9.22
C THR A 518 -18.50 10.57 -10.67
N ALA A 519 -17.49 10.05 -11.38
CA ALA A 519 -17.24 10.35 -12.78
C ALA A 519 -18.40 9.88 -13.67
N VAL A 520 -18.90 8.66 -13.47
CA VAL A 520 -20.07 8.13 -14.20
C VAL A 520 -21.30 9.03 -14.02
N LYS A 521 -21.56 9.51 -12.80
CA LYS A 521 -22.66 10.43 -12.54
C LYS A 521 -22.50 11.75 -13.30
N GLN A 522 -21.31 12.33 -13.31
CA GLN A 522 -21.02 13.56 -14.05
C GLN A 522 -21.13 13.36 -15.57
N LEU A 523 -20.62 12.25 -16.10
CA LEU A 523 -20.71 11.90 -17.53
C LEU A 523 -22.16 11.70 -17.99
N LYS A 524 -22.99 11.03 -17.19
CA LYS A 524 -24.44 10.88 -17.45
C LYS A 524 -25.14 12.25 -17.48
N ALA A 525 -24.84 13.12 -16.52
CA ALA A 525 -25.38 14.48 -16.48
C ALA A 525 -24.95 15.32 -17.70
N ALA A 526 -23.75 15.08 -18.23
CA ALA A 526 -23.22 15.73 -19.43
C ALA A 526 -23.71 15.11 -20.76
N GLY A 527 -24.58 14.09 -20.72
CA GLY A 527 -25.14 13.42 -21.90
C GLY A 527 -24.15 12.55 -22.67
N VAL A 528 -23.06 12.10 -22.04
CA VAL A 528 -22.04 11.25 -22.69
C VAL A 528 -22.57 9.83 -22.84
N GLN A 529 -22.63 9.35 -24.08
CA GLN A 529 -22.99 7.95 -24.39
C GLN A 529 -21.77 7.05 -24.33
N ARG A 530 -21.96 5.80 -23.87
CA ARG A 530 -20.90 4.79 -23.80
C ARG A 530 -20.74 4.11 -25.15
N THR A 531 -19.51 3.95 -25.60
CA THR A 531 -19.20 3.01 -26.68
C THR A 531 -18.94 1.63 -26.08
N VAL A 532 -19.98 0.80 -25.97
CA VAL A 532 -19.83 -0.59 -25.56
C VAL A 532 -19.43 -1.42 -26.79
N PRO A 533 -18.27 -2.10 -26.80
CA PRO A 533 -17.89 -2.98 -27.88
C PRO A 533 -18.90 -4.13 -28.02
N LYS A 534 -19.32 -4.45 -29.24
CA LYS A 534 -20.33 -5.47 -29.57
C LYS A 534 -19.94 -6.92 -29.24
N GLU A 535 -18.71 -7.19 -28.79
CA GLU A 535 -18.15 -8.54 -28.69
C GLU A 535 -18.56 -9.32 -27.42
N GLU A 536 -19.22 -8.70 -26.44
CA GLU A 536 -19.71 -9.40 -25.22
C GLU A 536 -21.22 -9.75 -25.28
N ALA A 537 -21.91 -9.49 -26.39
CA ALA A 537 -23.35 -9.74 -26.55
C ALA A 537 -23.71 -10.91 -27.50
N GLU A 538 -22.74 -11.56 -28.14
CA GLU A 538 -22.98 -12.62 -29.14
C GLU A 538 -22.27 -13.95 -28.79
N GLU A 539 -22.49 -14.50 -27.61
CA GLU A 539 -22.40 -15.96 -27.39
C GLU A 539 -23.59 -16.41 -26.54
N GLY A 540 -24.77 -16.42 -27.15
CA GLY A 540 -25.97 -16.81 -26.40
C GLY A 540 -27.28 -16.80 -27.15
N ASP A 541 -27.34 -17.18 -28.44
CA ASP A 541 -28.56 -17.81 -28.95
C ASP A 541 -28.34 -18.59 -30.25
N ALA A 542 -28.31 -19.92 -30.15
CA ALA A 542 -28.87 -20.79 -31.18
C ALA A 542 -29.13 -22.19 -30.61
N SER A 543 -30.41 -22.49 -30.44
CA SER A 543 -31.08 -23.80 -30.36
C SER A 543 -31.52 -24.32 -28.97
N VAL A 544 -32.83 -24.29 -28.80
CA VAL A 544 -33.63 -24.94 -27.75
C VAL A 544 -33.74 -26.44 -28.02
N GLU A 545 -33.40 -27.30 -27.05
CA GLU A 545 -34.33 -28.29 -26.46
C GLU A 545 -33.72 -29.13 -25.31
N LYS A 546 -34.42 -29.08 -24.16
CA LYS A 546 -34.62 -30.09 -23.11
C LYS A 546 -33.54 -30.41 -22.04
N ALA A 547 -33.89 -29.94 -20.83
CA ALA A 547 -34.02 -30.67 -19.56
C ALA A 547 -32.79 -31.34 -18.91
N GLY A 548 -32.42 -30.86 -17.72
CA GLY A 548 -31.64 -31.62 -16.74
C GLY A 548 -30.79 -30.73 -15.84
N THR A 549 -31.08 -30.75 -14.54
CA THR A 549 -30.28 -30.20 -13.43
C THR A 549 -28.79 -30.57 -13.51
N GLU A 550 -27.90 -29.60 -13.34
CA GLU A 550 -26.74 -29.69 -12.44
C GLU A 550 -25.98 -28.35 -12.36
N ASP A 551 -25.43 -28.15 -11.17
CA ASP A 551 -24.76 -26.98 -10.61
C ASP A 551 -23.43 -26.68 -11.32
N THR A 552 -23.32 -25.53 -12.01
CA THR A 552 -22.04 -25.00 -12.51
C THR A 552 -22.03 -23.48 -12.41
N SER A 553 -21.40 -22.96 -11.36
CA SER A 553 -21.02 -21.56 -11.22
C SER A 553 -20.01 -21.12 -12.29
N PRO A 554 -20.18 -19.93 -12.87
CA PRO A 554 -19.05 -19.03 -13.03
C PRO A 554 -19.43 -17.60 -12.61
N ASP A 555 -19.75 -17.39 -11.33
CA ASP A 555 -19.93 -16.04 -10.80
C ASP A 555 -18.58 -15.43 -10.40
N ILE A 556 -17.98 -14.68 -11.32
CA ILE A 556 -17.13 -13.53 -10.97
C ILE A 556 -17.56 -12.36 -11.86
N ASP A 557 -18.69 -11.76 -11.50
CA ASP A 557 -19.07 -10.43 -11.98
C ASP A 557 -18.83 -9.42 -10.84
N SER A 558 -17.65 -8.79 -10.83
CA SER A 558 -17.53 -7.34 -11.08
C SER A 558 -16.13 -6.78 -10.74
N PHE A 559 -15.60 -5.94 -11.64
CA PHE A 559 -14.58 -4.91 -11.38
C PHE A 559 -15.19 -3.51 -11.63
N TRP A 560 -16.51 -3.43 -11.46
CA TRP A 560 -17.40 -2.28 -11.66
C TRP A 560 -17.47 -1.66 -13.08
N PRO A 561 -18.66 -1.64 -13.73
CA PRO A 561 -20.04 -1.90 -13.24
C PRO A 561 -20.80 -3.07 -13.94
N PRO A 562 -21.87 -3.63 -13.33
CA PRO A 562 -23.09 -3.96 -14.06
C PRO A 562 -23.94 -2.69 -14.21
N LEU A 563 -24.30 -2.35 -15.44
CA LEU A 563 -25.29 -1.29 -15.69
C LEU A 563 -26.67 -1.91 -15.59
N ASP A 564 -27.52 -1.38 -14.71
CA ASP A 564 -28.96 -1.62 -14.83
C ASP A 564 -29.38 -1.25 -16.26
N ALA A 565 -29.95 -2.22 -16.96
CA ALA A 565 -30.75 -2.03 -18.14
C ALA A 565 -31.88 -1.06 -17.77
N VAL A 566 -31.68 0.22 -18.08
CA VAL A 566 -32.80 1.13 -18.28
C VAL A 566 -33.15 1.00 -19.76
N GLU A 567 -33.86 -0.08 -20.08
CA GLU A 567 -34.77 -0.03 -21.21
C GLU A 567 -35.85 0.99 -20.84
N ASP A 568 -35.71 2.20 -21.37
CA ASP A 568 -36.85 3.09 -21.58
C ASP A 568 -37.77 2.40 -22.60
N GLU A 569 -38.63 1.50 -22.14
CA GLU A 569 -39.88 1.23 -22.83
C GLU A 569 -40.73 2.50 -22.75
N THR A 570 -40.60 3.35 -23.76
CA THR A 570 -41.68 4.25 -24.13
C THR A 570 -41.99 4.08 -25.61
N SER A 571 -43.29 3.90 -25.88
CA SER A 571 -44.02 4.08 -27.16
C SER A 571 -43.73 3.04 -28.26
N ASP A 572 -44.69 2.29 -28.83
CA ASP A 572 -46.05 2.67 -29.22
C ASP A 572 -47.01 1.47 -29.49
N GLU A 573 -48.29 1.70 -29.14
CA GLU A 573 -49.53 1.38 -29.87
C GLU A 573 -49.81 -0.03 -30.45
N TRP A 574 -50.69 -0.81 -29.79
CA TRP A 574 -52.11 -1.12 -30.14
C TRP A 574 -52.62 -2.35 -29.38
#